data_AF-A0A1X7UJL7-F1
#
_entry.id   AF-A0A1X7UJL7-F1
#
_cell.length_a   1.000
_cell.length_b   1.000
_cell.length_c   1.000
_cell.angle_alpha   90.00
_cell.angle_beta   90.00
_cell.angle_gamma   90.00
#
_symmetry.space_group_name_H-M   'P 1'
#
loop_
_entity.id
_entity.type
_entity.pdbx_description
1 polymer ?
#
loop_
_entity_poly.entity_id
_entity_poly.type
_entity_poly.pdbx_seq_one_letter_code
_entity_poly.pdbx_strand_id
1 'polypeptide(L)'
;MVDGYLQIHLPYHLDIVRFCFGRLIQKELDQFVFEWNSHRIRPNWMANSPAGVPNDLYHLPFLNGACDHALPISNCILDAIEAEFECREGSLVSDEQIRRSYSNSLQQTTTR
;
A
#
# COMPACT_ATOMS: atom_id res chain seq x y z
N MET A 1 23.50 20.65 11.44
CA MET A 1 23.51 19.20 11.65
C MET A 1 22.86 18.96 13.00
N VAL A 2 21.54 18.77 13.03
CA VAL A 2 20.81 18.71 14.31
C VAL A 2 19.91 17.48 14.26
N ASP A 3 20.29 16.52 15.09
CA ASP A 3 19.59 15.28 15.46
C ASP A 3 19.39 14.20 14.39
N GLY A 4 19.95 13.00 14.64
CA GLY A 4 19.80 11.79 13.82
C GLY A 4 18.43 11.13 13.91
N TYR A 5 17.39 11.89 14.23
CA TYR A 5 16.02 11.39 14.35
C TYR A 5 15.30 11.44 12.99
N LEU A 6 14.52 10.40 12.72
CA LEU A 6 13.60 10.38 11.58
C LEU A 6 12.43 11.32 11.86
N GLN A 7 12.37 12.45 11.13
CA GLN A 7 11.27 13.39 11.25
C GLN A 7 10.23 13.13 10.16
N ILE A 8 9.13 12.45 10.52
CA ILE A 8 8.05 12.05 9.60
C ILE A 8 7.40 13.25 8.90
N HIS A 9 7.40 14.43 9.53
CA HIS A 9 6.84 15.65 8.94
C HIS A 9 7.71 16.23 7.81
N LEU A 10 8.96 15.79 7.67
CA LEU A 10 9.85 16.23 6.61
C LEU A 10 9.71 15.29 5.40
N PRO A 11 9.31 15.80 4.23
CA PRO A 11 9.01 14.98 3.06
C PRO A 11 10.21 14.13 2.62
N TYR A 12 11.43 14.67 2.68
CA TYR A 12 12.63 13.92 2.26
C TYR A 12 12.94 12.72 3.17
N HIS A 13 12.65 12.80 4.48
CA HIS A 13 12.83 11.67 5.39
C HIS A 13 11.83 10.56 5.07
N LEU A 14 10.58 10.93 4.75
CA LEU A 14 9.57 9.98 4.29
C LEU A 14 9.97 9.31 2.97
N ASP A 15 10.50 10.07 2.02
CA ASP A 15 10.92 9.54 0.73
C ASP A 15 12.08 8.54 0.87
N ILE A 16 13.05 8.82 1.76
CA ILE A 16 14.13 7.88 2.07
C ILE A 16 13.58 6.60 2.70
N VAL A 17 12.64 6.70 3.64
CA VAL A 17 12.00 5.52 4.25
C VAL A 17 11.24 4.72 3.21
N ARG A 18 10.47 5.38 2.35
CA ARG A 18 9.75 4.73 1.23
C ARG A 18 10.71 4.05 0.26
N PHE A 19 11.84 4.66 -0.06
CA PHE A 19 12.86 4.06 -0.93
C PHE A 19 13.51 2.83 -0.28
N CYS A 20 13.94 2.93 0.98
CA CYS A 20 14.63 1.87 1.69
C CYS A 20 13.71 0.67 1.98
N PHE A 21 12.48 0.95 2.46
CA PHE A 21 11.57 -0.07 2.95
C PHE A 21 10.43 -0.39 1.99
N GLY A 22 10.19 0.39 0.94
CA GLY A 22 9.08 0.18 0.01
C GLY A 22 9.09 -1.21 -0.61
N ARG A 23 10.25 -1.71 -1.04
CA ARG A 23 10.38 -3.09 -1.55
C ARG A 23 10.11 -4.15 -0.50
N LEU A 24 10.52 -3.92 0.75
CA LEU A 24 10.25 -4.85 1.85
C LEU A 24 8.75 -4.86 2.17
N ILE A 25 8.15 -3.67 2.34
CA ILE A 25 6.73 -3.51 2.60
C ILE A 25 5.91 -4.15 1.48
N GLN A 26 6.25 -3.92 0.21
CA GLN A 26 5.56 -4.55 -0.91
C GLN A 26 5.64 -6.06 -0.84
N LYS A 27 6.83 -6.63 -0.57
CA LYS A 27 7.00 -8.07 -0.42
C LYS A 27 6.15 -8.65 0.72
N GLU A 28 6.12 -7.98 1.87
CA GLU A 28 5.29 -8.41 3.01
C GLU A 28 3.80 -8.31 2.69
N LEU A 29 3.38 -7.28 1.96
CA LEU A 29 2.00 -7.11 1.49
C LEU A 29 1.62 -8.22 0.50
N ASP A 30 2.48 -8.53 -0.46
CA ASP A 30 2.24 -9.60 -1.43
C ASP A 30 2.08 -10.96 -0.73
N GLN A 31 2.93 -11.22 0.27
CA GLN A 31 2.84 -12.43 1.10
C GLN A 31 1.53 -12.44 1.91
N PHE A 32 1.18 -11.32 2.54
CA PHE A 32 -0.05 -11.19 3.30
C PHE A 32 -1.29 -11.43 2.44
N VAL A 33 -1.34 -10.87 1.23
CA VAL A 33 -2.43 -11.09 0.26
C VAL A 33 -2.56 -12.58 -0.06
N PHE A 34 -1.44 -13.25 -0.34
CA PHE A 34 -1.45 -14.68 -0.62
C PHE A 34 -1.95 -15.51 0.58
N GLU A 35 -1.39 -15.27 1.77
CA GLU A 35 -1.75 -15.99 2.98
C GLU A 35 -3.20 -15.76 3.38
N TRP A 36 -3.63 -14.50 3.41
CA TRP A 36 -4.99 -14.13 3.79
C TRP A 36 -6.03 -14.76 2.87
N ASN A 37 -5.83 -14.62 1.55
CA ASN A 37 -6.81 -15.12 0.58
C ASN A 37 -6.87 -16.65 0.52
N SER A 38 -5.77 -17.33 0.86
CA SER A 38 -5.69 -18.79 0.91
C SER A 38 -6.07 -19.37 2.28
N HIS A 39 -6.07 -18.55 3.33
CA HIS A 39 -6.35 -19.00 4.68
C HIS A 39 -7.82 -19.38 4.86
N ARG A 40 -8.08 -20.54 5.45
CA ARG A 40 -9.43 -20.97 5.79
C ARG A 40 -9.89 -20.32 7.10
N ILE A 41 -10.77 -19.33 6.97
CA ILE A 41 -11.46 -18.67 8.09
C ILE A 41 -12.45 -19.66 8.71
N ARG A 42 -12.35 -19.85 10.04
CA ARG A 42 -13.24 -20.74 10.78
C ARG A 42 -14.60 -20.05 11.03
N PRO A 43 -15.71 -20.80 11.00
CA PRO A 43 -17.00 -20.27 11.39
C PRO A 43 -16.98 -19.86 12.87
N ASN A 44 -17.47 -18.65 13.15
CA ASN A 44 -17.66 -18.15 14.50
C ASN A 44 -19.10 -17.67 14.64
N TRP A 45 -19.83 -18.24 15.60
CA TRP A 45 -21.24 -17.94 15.83
C TRP A 45 -21.49 -16.51 16.32
N MET A 46 -20.49 -15.85 16.92
CA MET A 46 -20.60 -14.47 17.41
C MET A 46 -20.16 -13.42 16.38
N ALA A 47 -19.57 -13.84 15.27
CA ALA A 47 -19.06 -12.93 14.26
C ALA A 47 -19.88 -13.06 12.98
N ASN A 48 -20.33 -11.93 12.43
CA ASN A 48 -20.89 -11.85 11.07
C ASN A 48 -19.76 -11.94 10.03
N SER A 49 -18.94 -12.99 10.10
CA SER A 49 -17.84 -13.22 9.17
C SER A 49 -18.10 -14.47 8.35
N PRO A 50 -17.95 -14.42 7.02
CA PRO A 50 -18.11 -15.59 6.17
C PRO A 50 -17.02 -16.62 6.52
N ALA A 51 -17.44 -17.86 6.72
CA ALA A 51 -16.54 -18.98 6.95
C ALA A 51 -16.09 -19.57 5.61
N GLY A 52 -14.83 -19.99 5.53
CA GLY A 52 -14.26 -20.56 4.30
C GLY A 52 -12.96 -19.88 3.90
N VAL A 53 -12.48 -20.21 2.70
CA VAL A 53 -11.29 -19.60 2.09
C VAL A 53 -11.77 -18.40 1.27
N PRO A 54 -11.27 -17.17 1.51
CA PRO A 54 -11.74 -15.98 0.79
C PRO A 54 -11.69 -16.12 -0.73
N ASN A 55 -10.63 -16.73 -1.28
CA ASN A 55 -10.49 -16.93 -2.71
C ASN A 55 -11.61 -17.83 -3.28
N ASP A 56 -11.95 -18.91 -2.58
CA ASP A 56 -13.02 -19.82 -2.97
C ASP A 56 -14.40 -19.14 -2.84
N LEU A 57 -14.60 -18.38 -1.76
CA LEU A 57 -15.84 -17.63 -1.53
C LEU A 57 -16.09 -16.58 -2.61
N TYR A 58 -15.03 -15.93 -3.09
CA TYR A 58 -15.11 -14.91 -4.12
C TYR A 58 -15.27 -15.49 -5.53
N HIS A 59 -14.43 -16.47 -5.90
CA HIS A 59 -14.44 -17.02 -7.27
C HIS A 59 -15.52 -18.08 -7.51
N LEU A 60 -15.90 -18.83 -6.47
CA LEU A 60 -16.78 -20.00 -6.57
C LEU A 60 -17.87 -19.98 -5.48
N PRO A 61 -18.68 -18.91 -5.38
CA PRO A 61 -19.67 -18.76 -4.31
C PRO A 61 -20.68 -19.92 -4.26
N PHE A 62 -21.02 -20.48 -5.43
CA PHE A 62 -21.96 -21.59 -5.57
C PHE A 62 -21.51 -22.88 -4.84
N LEU A 63 -20.20 -23.12 -4.69
CA LEU A 63 -19.69 -24.29 -3.96
C LEU A 63 -19.98 -24.22 -2.46
N ASN A 64 -20.18 -23.02 -1.94
CA ASN A 64 -20.46 -22.74 -0.54
C ASN A 64 -21.95 -22.41 -0.30
N GLY A 65 -22.81 -22.65 -1.30
CA GLY A 65 -24.24 -22.34 -1.23
C GLY A 65 -24.56 -20.84 -1.23
N ALA A 66 -23.59 -20.00 -1.63
CA ALA A 66 -23.75 -18.55 -1.74
C ALA A 66 -24.06 -18.13 -3.18
N CYS A 67 -24.63 -16.93 -3.32
CA CYS A 67 -24.89 -16.30 -4.61
C CYS A 67 -23.73 -15.37 -5.00
N ASP A 68 -23.49 -15.26 -6.31
CA ASP A 68 -22.59 -14.25 -6.83
C ASP A 68 -23.25 -12.87 -6.76
N HIS A 69 -22.58 -11.94 -6.10
CA HIS A 69 -23.00 -10.54 -5.94
C HIS A 69 -21.98 -9.57 -6.56
N ALA A 70 -21.04 -10.06 -7.37
CA ALA A 70 -20.08 -9.22 -8.06
C ALA A 70 -20.79 -8.24 -9.00
N LEU A 71 -20.42 -6.97 -8.90
CA LEU A 71 -20.89 -5.91 -9.79
C LEU A 71 -19.77 -5.57 -10.77
N PRO A 72 -20.04 -5.54 -12.09
CA PRO A 72 -19.04 -5.14 -13.06
C PRO A 72 -18.66 -3.68 -12.81
N ILE A 73 -17.37 -3.43 -12.62
CA ILE A 73 -16.82 -2.08 -12.48
C ILE A 73 -16.36 -1.62 -13.86
N SER A 74 -16.75 -0.40 -14.24
CA SER A 74 -16.31 0.19 -15.51
C SER A 74 -14.80 0.43 -15.49
N ASN A 75 -14.12 0.10 -16.59
CA ASN A 75 -12.67 0.33 -16.73
C ASN A 75 -12.29 1.79 -16.50
N CYS A 76 -13.14 2.76 -16.85
CA CYS A 76 -12.84 4.17 -16.60
C CYS A 76 -12.67 4.51 -15.11
N ILE A 77 -13.31 3.75 -14.20
CA ILE A 77 -13.11 3.90 -12.75
C ILE A 77 -11.77 3.29 -12.34
N LEU A 78 -11.40 2.15 -12.92
CA LEU A 78 -10.11 1.52 -12.67
C LEU A 78 -8.98 2.44 -13.14
N ASP A 79 -9.10 3.00 -14.35
CA ASP A 79 -8.14 3.96 -14.91
C ASP A 79 -8.03 5.22 -14.03
N ALA A 80 -9.16 5.71 -13.49
CA ALA A 80 -9.17 6.87 -12.60
C ALA A 80 -8.48 6.58 -11.27
N ILE A 81 -8.71 5.41 -10.68
CA ILE A 81 -8.04 4.96 -9.45
C ILE A 81 -6.55 4.78 -9.74
N GLU A 82 -6.19 4.11 -10.82
CA GLU A 82 -4.79 3.92 -11.18
C GLU A 82 -4.09 5.27 -11.40
N ALA A 83 -4.71 6.21 -12.11
CA ALA A 83 -4.15 7.56 -12.28
C ALA A 83 -4.05 8.37 -10.97
N GLU A 84 -4.94 8.14 -10.01
CA GLU A 84 -4.91 8.80 -8.70
C GLU A 84 -3.82 8.21 -7.78
N PHE A 85 -3.66 6.89 -7.80
CA PHE A 85 -2.78 6.14 -6.90
C PHE A 85 -1.46 5.68 -7.53
N GLU A 86 -1.23 5.96 -8.82
CA GLU A 86 0.01 5.69 -9.52
C GLU A 86 1.18 6.28 -8.73
N CYS A 87 2.03 5.40 -8.21
CA CYS A 87 3.37 5.77 -7.81
C CYS A 87 4.11 6.15 -9.10
N ARG A 88 4.00 7.42 -9.52
CA ARG A 88 4.68 7.93 -10.72
C ARG A 88 6.13 7.45 -10.71
N GLU A 89 6.68 7.06 -11.86
CA GLU A 89 8.11 6.71 -11.96
C GLU A 89 9.04 7.88 -11.54
N GLY A 90 8.52 9.11 -11.44
CA GLY A 90 9.17 10.27 -10.81
C GLY A 90 8.82 10.53 -9.33
N SER A 91 8.01 9.68 -8.71
CA SER A 91 7.69 9.66 -7.26
C SER A 91 8.71 8.83 -6.48
N LEU A 92 9.44 7.93 -7.15
CA LEU A 92 10.73 7.49 -6.65
C LEU A 92 11.67 8.67 -6.78
N VAL A 93 11.81 9.42 -5.68
CA VAL A 93 12.75 10.53 -5.62
C VAL A 93 14.12 9.97 -5.98
N SER A 94 14.61 10.32 -7.17
CA SER A 94 15.94 9.88 -7.61
C SER A 94 16.99 10.40 -6.64
N ASP A 95 18.13 9.72 -6.50
CA ASP A 95 19.19 10.12 -5.56
C ASP A 95 19.54 11.62 -5.67
N GLU A 96 19.49 12.18 -6.88
CA GLU A 96 19.67 13.60 -7.15
C GLU A 96 18.57 14.49 -6.53
N GLN A 97 17.31 14.08 -6.63
CA GLN A 97 16.18 14.81 -6.07
C GLN A 97 16.20 14.73 -4.53
N ILE A 98 16.59 13.59 -3.94
CA ILE A 98 16.77 13.44 -2.49
C ILE A 98 17.87 14.41 -2.03
N ARG A 99 19.01 14.43 -2.75
CA ARG A 99 20.12 15.35 -2.47
C ARG A 99 19.72 16.82 -2.59
N ARG A 100 18.95 17.20 -3.62
CA ARG A 100 18.45 18.58 -3.79
C ARG A 100 17.51 18.98 -2.65
N SER A 101 16.55 18.13 -2.29
CA SER A 101 15.63 18.37 -1.17
C SER A 101 16.38 18.53 0.16
N TYR A 102 17.39 17.70 0.41
CA TYR A 102 18.27 17.83 1.57
C TYR A 102 19.00 19.18 1.58
N SER A 103 19.63 19.58 0.46
CA SER A 103 20.35 20.85 0.38
C SER A 103 19.46 22.07 0.59
N ASN A 104 18.22 22.05 0.07
CA ASN A 104 17.26 23.14 0.26
C ASN A 104 16.77 23.24 1.71
N SER A 105 16.60 22.11 2.39
CA SER A 105 16.18 22.09 3.80
C SER A 105 17.25 22.65 4.75
N LEU A 106 18.54 22.41 4.45
CA LEU A 106 19.65 23.02 5.19
C LEU A 106 19.66 24.54 5.05
N GLN A 107 19.37 25.07 3.85
CA GLN A 107 19.32 26.52 3.62
C GLN A 107 18.20 27.20 4.43
N GLN A 108 17.03 26.57 4.54
CA GLN A 108 15.91 27.10 5.33
C GLN A 108 16.21 27.16 6.84
N THR A 109 17.05 26.27 7.37
CA THR A 109 17.48 26.29 8.77
C THR A 109 18.57 27.33 9.09
N THR A 110 19.24 27.87 8.08
CA THR A 110 20.36 28.82 8.22
C THR A 110 19.93 30.29 8.05
N THR A 111 18.75 30.58 7.50
CA THR A 111 18.25 31.96 7.32
C THR A 111 17.49 32.49 8.55
N ARG A 112 18.11 32.44 9.73
CA ARG A 112 17.56 33.08 10.93
C ARG A 112 18.61 33.91 11.66
#